data_AF-A0A2V9HD81-F1
#
_entry.id   AF-A0A2V9HD81-F1
#
_cell.length_a   1.000
_cell.length_b   1.000
_cell.length_c   1.000
_cell.angle_alpha   90.00
_cell.angle_beta   90.00
_cell.angle_gamma   90.00
#
_symmetry.space_group_name_H-M   'P 1'
#
loop_
_entity.id
_entity.type
_entity.pdbx_description
1 polymer ?
#
loop_
_entity_poly.entity_id
_entity_poly.type
_entity_poly.pdbx_seq_one_letter_code
_entity_poly.pdbx_strand_id
1 'polypeptide(L)'
;MYLRKTIKTHKGKTYTNFLLVESQHTPKGPRQRIICSLGALAPAPREQWLDLAHRLQARLQGQSSFPPADGPIETLVKKVRRGRPAPAEESPTPASVTITVDPERVTMEEPREAGTVHVGHQVWQQLGLREILQRAGLSDSACQLSEAMTLNRLIFPLSEHAMPDWMRRTAVADILGVDFSSLHDDALYRNLDRLHPNREHIETALAEREKTLFHLDDTLYLYDLTSTYFEGQAASNPQAKRGYSRDKR
;
A
#
# COMPACT_ATOMS: atom_id res chain seq x y z
N MET A 1 -19.71 11.18 8.06
CA MET A 1 -21.08 10.91 8.60
C MET A 1 -20.95 10.10 9.89
N TYR A 2 -21.96 10.05 10.76
CA TYR A 2 -21.95 9.18 11.96
C TYR A 2 -23.34 8.67 12.35
N LEU A 3 -23.39 7.62 13.18
CA LEU A 3 -24.64 7.08 13.73
C LEU A 3 -24.96 7.70 15.08
N ARG A 4 -26.22 8.12 15.26
CA ARG A 4 -26.76 8.63 16.52
C ARG A 4 -27.86 7.72 17.05
N LYS A 5 -27.67 7.20 18.26
CA LYS A 5 -28.72 6.47 18.99
C LYS A 5 -29.76 7.45 19.52
N THR A 6 -31.03 7.13 19.32
CA THR A 6 -32.18 7.84 19.89
C THR A 6 -33.11 6.86 20.58
N ILE A 7 -33.60 7.25 21.75
CA ILE A 7 -34.49 6.42 22.58
C ILE A 7 -35.82 7.15 22.66
N LYS A 8 -36.92 6.47 22.32
CA LYS A 8 -38.27 6.99 22.48
C LYS A 8 -39.11 6.01 23.28
N THR A 9 -39.81 6.50 24.29
CA THR A 9 -40.73 5.70 25.10
C THR A 9 -42.15 6.00 24.67
N HIS A 10 -42.91 4.98 24.27
CA HIS A 10 -44.31 5.14 23.87
C HIS A 10 -45.14 3.99 24.43
N LYS A 11 -46.24 4.31 25.13
CA LYS A 11 -47.14 3.35 25.81
C LYS A 11 -46.40 2.30 26.65
N GLY A 12 -45.42 2.74 27.45
CA GLY A 12 -44.65 1.87 28.36
C GLY A 12 -43.59 0.98 27.71
N LYS A 13 -43.41 1.02 26.38
CA LYS A 13 -42.35 0.30 25.67
C LYS A 13 -41.27 1.27 25.18
N THR A 14 -40.01 0.92 25.44
CA THR A 14 -38.83 1.70 25.05
C THR A 14 -38.32 1.23 23.70
N TYR A 15 -38.33 2.12 22.71
CA TYR A 15 -37.83 1.84 21.35
C TYR A 15 -36.47 2.51 21.16
N THR A 16 -35.47 1.72 20.78
CA THR A 16 -34.14 2.22 20.37
C THR A 16 -34.11 2.34 18.86
N ASN A 17 -33.74 3.52 18.35
CA ASN A 17 -33.63 3.78 16.93
C ASN A 17 -32.29 4.45 16.60
N PHE A 18 -31.70 4.09 15.47
CA PHE A 18 -30.44 4.64 14.99
C PHE A 18 -30.67 5.58 13.80
N LEU A 19 -30.10 6.76 13.88
CA LEU A 19 -30.16 7.79 12.84
C LEU A 19 -28.79 7.94 12.18
N LEU A 20 -28.74 7.98 10.87
CA LEU A 20 -27.55 8.42 10.12
C LEU A 20 -27.57 9.95 10.07
N VAL A 21 -26.51 10.56 10.59
CA VAL A 21 -26.37 12.01 10.73
C VAL A 21 -25.13 12.48 9.98
N GLU A 22 -25.25 13.62 9.32
CA GLU A 22 -24.16 14.34 8.68
C GLU A 22 -23.95 15.67 9.40
N SER A 23 -22.68 16.02 9.61
CA SER A 23 -22.29 17.35 10.09
C SER A 23 -22.06 18.24 8.88
N GLN A 24 -22.75 19.36 8.82
CA GLN A 24 -22.59 20.36 7.77
C GLN A 24 -22.07 21.65 8.40
N HIS A 25 -20.98 22.19 7.85
CA HIS A 25 -20.48 23.50 8.24
C HIS A 25 -21.38 24.58 7.62
N THR A 26 -22.04 25.35 8.47
CA THR A 26 -22.79 26.55 8.02
C THR A 26 -22.04 27.80 8.46
N PRO A 27 -22.29 28.97 7.82
CA PRO A 27 -21.67 30.23 8.23
C PRO A 27 -21.92 30.61 9.71
N LYS A 28 -22.97 30.03 10.32
CA LYS A 28 -23.34 30.23 11.74
C LYS A 28 -22.86 29.09 12.65
N GLY A 29 -21.90 28.29 12.19
CA GLY A 29 -21.34 27.15 12.93
C GLY A 29 -21.78 25.78 12.41
N PRO A 30 -21.26 24.69 13.01
CA PRO A 30 -21.59 23.33 12.61
C PRO A 30 -23.05 23.00 12.95
N ARG A 31 -23.81 22.53 11.96
CA ARG A 31 -25.19 22.05 12.12
C ARG A 31 -25.28 20.57 11.75
N GLN A 32 -26.17 19.85 12.41
CA GLN A 32 -26.39 18.42 12.16
C GLN A 32 -27.63 18.22 11.28
N ARG A 33 -27.48 17.50 10.17
CA ARG A 33 -28.58 17.07 9.30
C ARG A 33 -28.82 15.57 9.47
N ILE A 34 -30.06 15.19 9.80
CA ILE A 34 -30.47 13.79 9.86
C ILE A 34 -30.78 13.32 8.43
N ILE A 35 -30.07 12.31 7.95
CA ILE A 35 -30.23 11.79 6.59
C ILE A 35 -31.36 10.77 6.54
N CYS A 36 -31.31 9.76 7.41
CA CYS A 36 -32.37 8.75 7.47
C CYS A 36 -32.37 7.99 8.80
N SER A 37 -33.53 7.39 9.10
CA SER A 37 -33.70 6.44 10.19
C SER A 37 -33.37 5.02 9.74
N LEU A 38 -32.30 4.45 10.30
CA LEU A 38 -31.88 3.08 10.03
C LEU A 38 -32.76 2.05 10.78
N GLY A 39 -33.52 2.48 11.78
CA GLY A 39 -34.41 1.60 12.55
C GLY A 39 -33.69 0.97 13.73
N ALA A 40 -34.25 -0.11 14.25
CA ALA A 40 -33.58 -0.97 15.22
C ALA A 40 -32.55 -1.83 14.47
N LEU A 41 -31.38 -1.24 14.16
CA LEU A 41 -30.20 -2.06 13.91
C LEU A 41 -29.99 -2.92 15.17
N ALA A 42 -30.18 -4.23 15.04
CA ALA A 42 -29.83 -5.17 16.11
C ALA A 42 -28.39 -4.85 16.54
N PRO A 43 -28.10 -4.85 17.85
CA PRO A 43 -27.03 -4.03 18.41
C PRO A 43 -25.66 -4.47 17.89
N ALA A 44 -25.18 -3.82 16.83
CA ALA A 44 -23.78 -3.81 16.50
C ALA A 44 -23.05 -3.04 17.63
N PRO A 45 -21.92 -3.56 18.15
CA PRO A 45 -21.09 -2.85 19.11
C PRO A 45 -20.84 -1.40 18.67
N ARG A 46 -20.72 -0.47 19.63
CA ARG A 46 -20.46 0.95 19.34
C ARG A 46 -19.21 1.15 18.47
N GLU A 47 -18.24 0.25 18.59
CA GLU A 47 -17.01 0.18 17.80
C GLU A 47 -17.28 0.04 16.30
N GLN A 48 -18.33 -0.69 15.92
CA GLN A 48 -18.69 -0.94 14.52
C GLN A 48 -19.52 0.19 13.90
N TRP A 49 -19.99 1.16 14.68
CA TRP A 49 -20.84 2.23 14.18
C TRP A 49 -20.11 3.20 13.25
N LEU A 50 -18.83 3.45 13.54
CA LEU A 50 -18.00 4.32 12.71
C LEU A 50 -17.69 3.64 11.37
N ASP A 51 -17.29 2.37 11.41
CA ASP A 51 -17.05 1.57 10.21
C ASP A 51 -18.30 1.46 9.35
N LEU A 52 -19.47 1.17 9.96
CA LEU A 52 -20.75 1.16 9.24
C LEU A 52 -21.09 2.52 8.61
N ALA A 53 -20.82 3.63 9.31
CA ALA A 53 -21.04 4.97 8.77
C ALA A 53 -20.11 5.28 7.59
N HIS A 54 -18.84 4.87 7.66
CA HIS A 54 -17.88 5.04 6.56
C HIS A 54 -18.23 4.17 5.35
N ARG A 55 -18.61 2.90 5.56
CA ARG A 55 -19.07 2.01 4.48
C ARG A 55 -20.32 2.54 3.79
N LEU A 56 -21.30 3.05 4.57
CA LEU A 56 -22.49 3.70 4.01
C LEU A 56 -22.15 4.96 3.23
N GLN A 57 -21.23 5.78 3.74
CA GLN A 57 -20.75 6.99 3.04
C GLN A 57 -20.08 6.64 1.70
N ALA A 58 -19.13 5.71 1.71
CA ALA A 58 -18.41 5.25 0.52
C ALA A 58 -19.40 4.70 -0.54
N ARG A 59 -20.37 3.87 -0.13
CA ARG A 59 -21.39 3.32 -1.04
C ARG A 59 -22.36 4.38 -1.58
N LEU A 60 -22.69 5.41 -0.80
CA LEU A 60 -23.48 6.54 -1.27
C LEU A 60 -22.72 7.41 -2.27
N GLN A 61 -21.38 7.47 -2.16
CA GLN A 61 -20.48 8.15 -3.09
C GLN A 61 -20.08 7.30 -4.30
N GLY A 62 -20.59 6.07 -4.42
CA GLY A 62 -20.33 5.19 -5.56
C GLY A 62 -19.05 4.35 -5.44
N GLN A 63 -18.34 4.40 -4.32
CA GLN A 63 -17.16 3.57 -4.06
C GLN A 63 -17.59 2.17 -3.57
N SER A 64 -17.05 1.13 -4.20
CA SER A 64 -17.18 -0.26 -3.75
C SER A 64 -16.04 -0.61 -2.78
N SER A 65 -16.39 -1.21 -1.65
CA SER A 65 -15.42 -1.80 -0.72
C SER A 65 -15.11 -3.25 -1.12
N PHE A 66 -13.85 -3.68 -0.95
CA PHE A 66 -13.42 -5.08 -1.07
C PHE A 66 -13.05 -5.61 0.33
N PRO A 67 -13.50 -6.82 0.74
CA PRO A 67 -14.28 -7.80 -0.01
C PRO A 67 -15.75 -7.37 -0.22
N PRO A 68 -16.41 -7.87 -1.28
CA PRO A 68 -17.80 -7.57 -1.57
C PRO A 68 -18.72 -8.44 -0.71
N ALA A 69 -18.89 -8.09 0.55
CA ALA A 69 -19.92 -8.71 1.38
C ALA A 69 -20.42 -7.72 2.41
N ASP A 70 -21.70 -7.37 2.28
CA ASP A 70 -22.65 -7.14 3.38
C ASP A 70 -24.03 -6.87 2.74
N GLY A 71 -24.79 -7.93 2.43
CA GLY A 71 -26.20 -7.81 1.99
C GLY A 71 -27.09 -6.88 2.86
N PRO A 72 -26.85 -6.76 4.19
CA PRO A 72 -27.53 -5.77 5.01
C PRO A 72 -27.24 -4.31 4.59
N ILE A 73 -26.00 -4.00 4.20
CA ILE A 73 -25.59 -2.64 3.81
C ILE A 73 -26.26 -2.22 2.51
N GLU A 74 -26.38 -3.11 1.52
CA GLU A 74 -27.09 -2.78 0.28
C GLU A 74 -28.56 -2.46 0.50
N THR A 75 -29.21 -3.19 1.42
CA THR A 75 -30.60 -2.93 1.79
C THR A 75 -30.75 -1.56 2.45
N LEU A 76 -29.80 -1.19 3.31
CA LEU A 76 -29.75 0.13 3.94
C LEU A 76 -29.49 1.24 2.92
N VAL A 77 -28.56 1.05 1.97
CA VAL A 77 -28.26 2.01 0.89
C VAL A 77 -29.50 2.22 0.01
N LYS A 78 -30.22 1.14 -0.37
CA LYS A 78 -31.48 1.24 -1.11
C LYS A 78 -32.55 2.01 -0.32
N LYS A 79 -32.64 1.81 1.00
CA LYS A 79 -33.56 2.55 1.87
C LYS A 79 -33.20 4.03 1.97
N VAL A 80 -31.91 4.37 2.04
CA VAL A 80 -31.43 5.76 2.02
C VAL A 80 -31.76 6.42 0.67
N ARG A 81 -31.51 5.73 -0.45
CA ARG A 81 -31.85 6.23 -1.80
C ARG A 81 -33.35 6.42 -2.00
N ARG A 82 -34.21 5.57 -1.43
CA ARG A 82 -35.68 5.71 -1.48
C ARG A 82 -36.24 6.86 -0.65
N GLY A 83 -35.59 7.20 0.46
CA GLY A 83 -36.00 8.31 1.35
C GLY A 83 -35.46 9.67 0.94
N ARG A 84 -34.49 9.71 0.00
CA ARG A 84 -34.04 10.94 -0.63
C ARG A 84 -35.03 11.24 -1.76
N PRO A 85 -35.71 12.41 -1.78
CA PRO A 85 -36.24 12.89 -3.05
C PRO A 85 -35.09 12.86 -4.05
N ALA A 86 -35.36 12.50 -5.32
CA ALA A 86 -34.39 12.69 -6.39
C ALA A 86 -33.77 14.08 -6.18
N PRO A 87 -32.43 14.21 -6.15
CA PRO A 87 -31.83 15.48 -5.81
C PRO A 87 -32.40 16.51 -6.78
N ALA A 88 -33.28 17.38 -6.28
CA ALA A 88 -33.56 18.64 -6.92
C ALA A 88 -32.16 19.25 -7.07
N GLU A 89 -31.76 19.50 -8.32
CA GLU A 89 -30.46 20.04 -8.72
C GLU A 89 -29.95 20.98 -7.63
N GLU A 90 -29.09 20.47 -6.75
CA GLU A 90 -28.53 21.24 -5.66
C GLU A 90 -27.65 22.28 -6.34
N SER A 91 -28.05 23.54 -6.23
CA SER A 91 -27.28 24.68 -6.71
C SER A 91 -25.83 24.56 -6.22
N PRO A 92 -24.85 24.87 -7.08
CA PRO A 92 -23.51 24.32 -6.96
C PRO A 92 -22.80 24.84 -5.70
N THR A 93 -22.41 23.90 -4.84
CA THR A 93 -21.19 24.02 -4.03
C THR A 93 -20.03 24.45 -4.94
N PRO A 94 -19.05 25.24 -4.46
CA PRO A 94 -18.01 25.80 -5.32
C PRO A 94 -17.32 24.67 -6.10
N ALA A 95 -17.65 24.64 -7.39
CA ALA A 95 -17.21 23.76 -8.46
C ALA A 95 -16.64 22.40 -8.03
N SER A 96 -17.52 21.43 -7.76
CA SER A 96 -17.19 20.06 -8.17
C SER A 96 -17.13 20.07 -9.69
N VAL A 97 -15.95 20.34 -10.25
CA VAL A 97 -15.70 20.28 -11.68
C VAL A 97 -16.05 18.87 -12.11
N THR A 98 -17.22 18.73 -12.74
CA THR A 98 -17.64 17.46 -13.29
C THR A 98 -16.95 17.39 -14.64
N ILE A 99 -15.87 16.61 -14.70
CA ILE A 99 -15.13 16.41 -15.95
C ILE A 99 -15.92 15.39 -16.77
N THR A 100 -16.50 15.83 -17.88
CA THR A 100 -17.09 14.93 -18.86
C THR A 100 -15.95 14.25 -19.61
N VAL A 101 -15.72 12.97 -19.34
CA VAL A 101 -14.71 12.15 -20.02
C VAL A 101 -15.41 11.39 -21.14
N ASP A 102 -14.91 11.56 -22.36
CA ASP A 102 -15.29 10.73 -23.50
C ASP A 102 -14.39 9.48 -23.51
N PRO A 103 -14.91 8.28 -23.18
CA PRO A 103 -14.10 7.08 -23.09
C PRO A 103 -13.48 6.66 -24.43
N GLU A 104 -14.07 7.05 -25.57
CA GLU A 104 -13.54 6.73 -26.90
C GLU A 104 -12.30 7.56 -27.26
N ARG A 105 -12.05 8.64 -26.51
CA ARG A 105 -10.90 9.55 -26.70
C ARG A 105 -9.82 9.39 -25.63
N VAL A 106 -9.96 8.43 -24.72
CA VAL A 106 -8.95 8.12 -23.72
C VAL A 106 -7.79 7.38 -24.39
N THR A 107 -6.60 7.97 -24.32
CA THR A 107 -5.35 7.37 -24.77
C THR A 107 -4.44 7.13 -23.57
N MET A 108 -3.56 6.14 -23.67
CA MET A 108 -2.56 5.85 -22.65
C MET A 108 -1.17 6.11 -23.22
N GLU A 109 -0.36 6.83 -22.47
CA GLU A 109 1.05 7.09 -22.76
C GLU A 109 1.88 6.48 -21.63
N GLU A 110 3.00 5.84 -21.97
CA GLU A 110 3.94 5.22 -21.03
C GLU A 110 3.29 4.33 -19.95
N PRO A 111 2.60 3.24 -20.30
CA PRO A 111 2.08 2.31 -19.31
C PRO A 111 3.24 1.66 -18.54
N ARG A 112 3.24 1.83 -17.21
CA ARG A 112 4.27 1.29 -16.30
C ARG A 112 3.67 0.30 -15.32
N GLU A 113 4.38 -0.79 -15.07
CA GLU A 113 3.96 -1.76 -14.06
C GLU A 113 4.18 -1.19 -12.64
N ALA A 114 3.11 -1.09 -11.86
CA ALA A 114 3.15 -0.53 -10.50
C ALA A 114 2.85 -1.55 -9.40
N GLY A 115 2.08 -2.60 -9.68
CA GLY A 115 1.53 -3.49 -8.65
C GLY A 115 2.61 -4.21 -7.85
N THR A 116 3.49 -4.93 -8.53
CA THR A 116 4.60 -5.70 -7.92
C THR A 116 5.56 -4.79 -7.17
N VAL A 117 5.95 -3.67 -7.78
CA VAL A 117 6.82 -2.66 -7.18
C VAL A 117 6.20 -2.06 -5.93
N HIS A 118 4.91 -1.73 -5.96
CA HIS A 118 4.21 -1.16 -4.80
C HIS A 118 4.15 -2.16 -3.64
N VAL A 119 3.83 -3.42 -3.92
CA VAL A 119 3.83 -4.47 -2.88
C VAL A 119 5.22 -4.61 -2.27
N GLY A 120 6.26 -4.67 -3.08
CA GLY A 120 7.64 -4.76 -2.60
C GLY A 120 8.04 -3.52 -1.76
N HIS A 121 7.67 -2.31 -2.20
CA HIS A 121 7.88 -1.09 -1.43
C HIS A 121 7.16 -1.13 -0.07
N GLN A 122 5.91 -1.60 -0.01
CA GLN A 122 5.19 -1.72 1.26
C GLN A 122 5.88 -2.71 2.22
N VAL A 123 6.38 -3.83 1.72
CA VAL A 123 7.15 -4.80 2.53
C VAL A 123 8.48 -4.18 3.00
N TRP A 124 9.18 -3.44 2.13
CA TRP A 124 10.39 -2.71 2.48
C TRP A 124 10.16 -1.72 3.64
N GLN A 125 9.05 -0.98 3.60
CA GLN A 125 8.64 -0.06 4.68
C GLN A 125 8.31 -0.81 5.99
N GLN A 126 7.59 -1.94 5.92
CA GLN A 126 7.27 -2.75 7.10
C GLN A 126 8.53 -3.31 7.77
N LEU A 127 9.50 -3.75 6.97
CA LEU A 127 10.82 -4.19 7.43
C LEU A 127 11.69 -3.02 7.95
N GLY A 128 11.28 -1.76 7.74
CA GLY A 128 12.05 -0.58 8.15
C GLY A 128 13.49 -0.61 7.64
N LEU A 129 13.67 -1.10 6.40
CA LEU A 129 15.00 -1.26 5.80
C LEU A 129 15.65 0.10 5.58
N ARG A 130 14.88 1.14 5.28
CA ARG A 130 15.39 2.50 5.16
C ARG A 130 16.09 2.96 6.45
N GLU A 131 15.46 2.75 7.60
CA GLU A 131 16.03 3.15 8.89
C GLU A 131 17.26 2.31 9.24
N ILE A 132 17.27 1.03 8.88
CA ILE A 132 18.44 0.15 9.06
C ILE A 132 19.62 0.66 8.23
N LEU A 133 19.40 0.96 6.94
CA LEU A 133 20.45 1.47 6.06
C LEU A 133 20.94 2.85 6.48
N GLN A 134 20.05 3.75 6.92
CA GLN A 134 20.45 5.05 7.44
C GLN A 134 21.31 4.94 8.70
N ARG A 135 20.97 4.04 9.63
CA ARG A 135 21.79 3.77 10.83
C ARG A 135 23.15 3.16 10.50
N ALA A 136 23.24 2.40 9.40
CA ALA A 136 24.49 1.92 8.84
C ALA A 136 25.34 3.03 8.16
N GLY A 137 24.86 4.27 8.15
CA GLY A 137 25.59 5.43 7.60
C GLY A 137 25.38 5.67 6.11
N LEU A 138 24.38 5.02 5.48
CA LEU A 138 24.06 5.29 4.08
C LEU A 138 23.28 6.60 3.92
N SER A 139 23.64 7.36 2.88
CA SER A 139 22.90 8.55 2.45
C SER A 139 21.49 8.18 1.95
N ASP A 140 20.54 9.11 2.02
CA ASP A 140 19.16 8.89 1.54
C ASP A 140 19.10 8.38 0.09
N SER A 141 19.90 8.95 -0.81
CA SER A 141 19.96 8.51 -2.21
C SER A 141 20.47 7.07 -2.35
N ALA A 142 21.42 6.66 -1.50
CA ALA A 142 21.94 5.30 -1.47
C ALA A 142 20.85 4.34 -0.97
N CYS A 143 20.10 4.70 0.07
CA CYS A 143 18.98 3.92 0.58
C CYS A 143 17.88 3.73 -0.48
N GLN A 144 17.51 4.79 -1.20
CA GLN A 144 16.52 4.73 -2.29
C GLN A 144 16.99 3.86 -3.45
N LEU A 145 18.27 3.96 -3.81
CA LEU A 145 18.86 3.13 -4.85
C LEU A 145 18.94 1.66 -4.40
N SER A 146 19.30 1.40 -3.15
CA SER A 146 19.29 0.05 -2.56
C SER A 146 17.90 -0.56 -2.60
N GLU A 147 16.87 0.22 -2.27
CA GLU A 147 15.48 -0.22 -2.38
C GLU A 147 15.14 -0.62 -3.82
N ALA A 148 15.39 0.25 -4.79
CA ALA A 148 15.12 -0.05 -6.20
C ALA A 148 15.88 -1.30 -6.70
N MET A 149 17.14 -1.48 -6.28
CA MET A 149 17.95 -2.67 -6.60
C MET A 149 17.39 -3.95 -5.98
N THR A 150 16.96 -3.90 -4.72
CA THR A 150 16.32 -5.04 -4.04
C THR A 150 15.00 -5.40 -4.70
N LEU A 151 14.18 -4.40 -5.06
CA LEU A 151 12.93 -4.62 -5.78
C LEU A 151 13.17 -5.27 -7.14
N ASN A 152 14.20 -4.84 -7.88
CA ASN A 152 14.57 -5.51 -9.12
C ASN A 152 14.91 -7.00 -8.88
N ARG A 153 15.73 -7.31 -7.87
CA ARG A 153 16.11 -8.69 -7.57
C ARG A 153 14.93 -9.57 -7.15
N LEU A 154 13.92 -8.99 -6.52
CA LEU A 154 12.72 -9.70 -6.11
C LEU A 154 11.75 -9.92 -7.28
N ILE A 155 11.57 -8.92 -8.15
CA ILE A 155 10.50 -8.90 -9.15
C ILE A 155 10.98 -9.43 -10.50
N PHE A 156 12.13 -8.97 -10.96
CA PHE A 156 12.66 -9.29 -12.28
C PHE A 156 14.20 -9.24 -12.23
N PRO A 157 14.85 -10.34 -11.77
CA PRO A 157 16.27 -10.37 -11.40
C PRO A 157 17.20 -10.28 -12.62
N LEU A 158 17.28 -9.08 -13.19
CA LEU A 158 18.14 -8.71 -14.30
C LEU A 158 19.53 -8.35 -13.81
N SER A 159 20.52 -8.28 -14.69
CA SER A 159 21.82 -7.69 -14.37
C SER A 159 21.69 -6.20 -14.01
N GLU A 160 22.65 -5.67 -13.25
CA GLU A 160 22.73 -4.24 -12.90
C GLU A 160 22.76 -3.38 -14.17
N HIS A 161 23.46 -3.83 -15.21
CA HIS A 161 23.49 -3.16 -16.51
C HIS A 161 22.09 -3.00 -17.14
N ALA A 162 21.22 -4.01 -17.03
CA ALA A 162 19.86 -3.97 -17.58
C ALA A 162 18.83 -3.33 -16.62
N MET A 163 19.22 -3.03 -15.39
CA MET A 163 18.32 -2.52 -14.35
C MET A 163 17.77 -1.12 -14.63
N PRO A 164 18.53 -0.13 -15.16
CA PRO A 164 17.99 1.19 -15.49
C PRO A 164 16.83 1.11 -16.49
N ASP A 165 16.93 0.24 -17.50
CA ASP A 165 15.84 0.01 -18.46
C ASP A 165 14.61 -0.63 -17.82
N TRP A 166 14.79 -1.49 -16.83
CA TRP A 166 13.69 -2.03 -16.05
C TRP A 166 13.04 -0.96 -15.16
N MET A 167 13.84 -0.11 -14.50
CA MET A 167 13.32 1.00 -13.70
C MET A 167 12.46 1.96 -14.55
N ARG A 168 12.89 2.26 -15.78
CA ARG A 168 12.13 3.11 -16.72
C ARG A 168 10.79 2.51 -17.17
N ARG A 169 10.65 1.19 -17.17
CA ARG A 169 9.43 0.47 -17.60
C ARG A 169 8.47 0.17 -16.46
N THR A 170 8.86 0.45 -15.22
CA THR A 170 8.07 0.23 -14.01
C THR A 170 7.81 1.55 -13.30
N ALA A 171 6.83 1.58 -12.40
CA ALA A 171 6.50 2.78 -11.64
C ALA A 171 7.41 2.99 -10.42
N VAL A 172 8.61 2.41 -10.39
CA VAL A 172 9.53 2.50 -9.24
C VAL A 172 9.99 3.93 -8.96
N ALA A 173 10.25 4.71 -10.01
CA ALA A 173 10.57 6.13 -9.89
C ALA A 173 9.44 6.91 -9.20
N ASP A 174 8.20 6.66 -9.66
CA ASP A 174 7.00 7.33 -9.17
C ASP A 174 6.67 6.93 -7.72
N ILE A 175 6.83 5.66 -7.39
CA ILE A 175 6.57 5.12 -6.04
C ILE A 175 7.61 5.61 -5.03
N LEU A 176 8.89 5.66 -5.41
CA LEU A 176 9.97 6.13 -4.53
C LEU A 176 10.10 7.65 -4.50
N GLY A 177 9.45 8.36 -5.44
CA GLY A 177 9.60 9.80 -5.62
C GLY A 177 11.01 10.19 -6.06
N VAL A 178 11.68 9.35 -6.84
CA VAL A 178 13.06 9.54 -7.29
C VAL A 178 13.12 9.44 -8.80
N ASP A 179 13.78 10.41 -9.44
CA ASP A 179 14.06 10.32 -10.86
C ASP A 179 15.31 9.46 -11.12
N PHE A 180 15.11 8.37 -11.87
CA PHE A 180 16.18 7.47 -12.32
C PHE A 180 16.54 7.67 -13.80
N SER A 181 16.04 8.73 -14.46
CA SER A 181 16.28 9.01 -15.87
C SER A 181 17.77 9.09 -16.23
N SER A 182 18.59 9.70 -15.35
CA SER A 182 20.04 9.84 -15.51
C SER A 182 20.86 8.75 -14.83
N LEU A 183 20.23 7.67 -14.36
CA LEU A 183 20.91 6.61 -13.62
C LEU A 183 21.79 5.79 -14.57
N HIS A 184 23.10 5.80 -14.31
CA HIS A 184 24.08 4.93 -14.96
C HIS A 184 24.34 3.68 -14.12
N ASP A 185 24.72 2.58 -14.78
CA ASP A 185 25.01 1.29 -14.13
C ASP A 185 26.19 1.38 -13.14
N ASP A 186 27.18 2.22 -13.40
CA ASP A 186 28.25 2.53 -12.43
C ASP A 186 27.74 2.92 -11.04
N ALA A 187 26.63 3.66 -10.97
CA ALA A 187 26.05 4.07 -9.69
C ALA A 187 25.50 2.87 -8.91
N LEU A 188 24.98 1.86 -9.60
CA LEU A 188 24.48 0.62 -9.00
C LEU A 188 25.64 -0.17 -8.39
N TYR A 189 26.74 -0.35 -9.13
CA TYR A 189 27.93 -1.04 -8.63
C TYR A 189 28.52 -0.33 -7.41
N ARG A 190 28.71 1.00 -7.48
CA ARG A 190 29.20 1.79 -6.34
C ARG A 190 28.28 1.75 -5.14
N ASN A 191 26.98 1.56 -5.34
CA ASN A 191 26.04 1.43 -4.23
C ASN A 191 26.25 0.10 -3.49
N LEU A 192 26.57 -0.99 -4.20
CA LEU A 192 26.92 -2.27 -3.59
C LEU A 192 28.21 -2.17 -2.78
N ASP A 193 29.21 -1.43 -3.27
CA ASP A 193 30.45 -1.18 -2.53
C ASP A 193 30.23 -0.43 -1.21
N ARG A 194 29.17 0.38 -1.12
CA ARG A 194 28.76 1.07 0.11
C ARG A 194 27.98 0.16 1.07
N LEU A 195 27.20 -0.77 0.52
CA LEU A 195 26.42 -1.73 1.30
C LEU A 195 27.30 -2.80 1.92
N HIS A 196 28.26 -3.35 1.16
CA HIS A 196 29.01 -4.54 1.55
C HIS A 196 29.77 -4.42 2.89
N PRO A 197 30.46 -3.31 3.21
CA PRO A 197 31.13 -3.14 4.50
C PRO A 197 30.18 -3.21 5.70
N ASN A 198 28.90 -2.88 5.50
CA ASN A 198 27.89 -2.81 6.55
C ASN A 198 27.01 -4.07 6.64
N ARG A 199 27.33 -5.13 5.88
CA ARG A 199 26.48 -6.32 5.73
C ARG A 199 26.06 -6.94 7.06
N GLU A 200 26.99 -7.13 7.99
CA GLU A 200 26.72 -7.82 9.27
C GLU A 200 25.76 -7.01 10.14
N HIS A 201 25.92 -5.68 10.16
CA HIS A 201 25.02 -4.79 10.87
C HIS A 201 23.61 -4.82 10.26
N ILE A 202 23.54 -4.75 8.93
CA ILE A 202 22.26 -4.75 8.19
C ILE A 202 21.53 -6.08 8.39
N GLU A 203 22.23 -7.20 8.21
CA GLU A 203 21.69 -8.56 8.36
C GLU A 203 21.20 -8.80 9.79
N THR A 204 21.97 -8.40 10.80
CA THR A 204 21.58 -8.54 12.20
C THR A 204 20.33 -7.71 12.52
N ALA A 205 20.31 -6.43 12.10
CA ALA A 205 19.18 -5.55 12.35
C ALA A 205 17.91 -6.00 11.61
N LEU A 206 18.06 -6.56 10.42
CA LEU A 206 16.95 -7.11 9.64
C LEU A 206 16.40 -8.37 10.30
N ALA A 207 17.26 -9.31 10.73
CA ALA A 207 16.84 -10.52 11.43
C ALA A 207 16.01 -10.20 12.69
N GLU A 208 16.45 -9.24 13.50
CA GLU A 208 15.70 -8.80 14.69
C GLU A 208 14.35 -8.16 14.34
N ARG A 209 14.29 -7.42 13.21
CA ARG A 209 13.03 -6.87 12.73
C ARG A 209 12.08 -7.99 12.29
N GLU A 210 12.56 -8.98 11.55
CA GLU A 210 11.75 -10.09 11.05
C GLU A 210 11.18 -10.92 12.20
N LYS A 211 11.98 -11.22 13.23
CA LYS A 211 11.50 -11.87 14.45
C LYS A 211 10.31 -11.14 15.08
N THR A 212 10.42 -9.81 15.15
CA THR A 212 9.36 -8.96 15.71
C THR A 212 8.13 -8.91 14.81
N LEU A 213 8.32 -8.75 13.50
CA LEU A 213 7.23 -8.54 12.52
C LEU A 213 6.41 -9.82 12.30
N PHE A 214 7.06 -10.97 12.28
CA PHE A 214 6.44 -12.26 11.99
C PHE A 214 6.20 -13.12 13.24
N HIS A 215 6.54 -12.63 14.43
CA HIS A 215 6.47 -13.39 15.68
C HIS A 215 7.14 -14.76 15.56
N LEU A 216 8.36 -14.79 15.01
CA LEU A 216 9.09 -16.03 14.80
C LEU A 216 9.68 -16.51 16.14
N ASP A 217 9.30 -17.72 16.54
CA ASP A 217 9.98 -18.43 17.61
C ASP A 217 11.26 -19.08 17.06
N ASP A 218 12.39 -18.88 17.71
CA ASP A 218 13.72 -19.41 17.34
C ASP A 218 13.85 -20.95 17.53
N THR A 219 12.84 -21.72 17.11
CA THR A 219 12.70 -23.15 17.41
C THR A 219 13.23 -24.04 16.27
N LEU A 220 13.21 -23.55 15.02
CA LEU A 220 13.62 -24.33 13.84
C LEU A 220 14.47 -23.50 12.88
N TYR A 221 15.75 -23.87 12.74
CA TYR A 221 16.65 -23.30 11.75
C TYR A 221 16.77 -24.23 10.55
N LEU A 222 16.15 -23.85 9.43
CA LEU A 222 16.37 -24.50 8.14
C LEU A 222 17.57 -23.84 7.47
N TYR A 223 18.63 -24.61 7.23
CA TYR A 223 19.80 -24.14 6.48
C TYR A 223 20.06 -25.05 5.29
N ASP A 224 20.42 -24.44 4.16
CA ASP A 224 20.91 -25.12 2.96
C ASP A 224 22.23 -24.50 2.53
N LEU A 225 23.12 -25.31 1.97
CA LEU A 225 24.43 -24.87 1.51
C LEU A 225 24.43 -24.81 -0.01
N THR A 226 24.32 -23.60 -0.55
CA THR A 226 24.46 -23.31 -1.98
C THR A 226 25.93 -23.11 -2.36
N SER A 227 26.31 -23.59 -3.54
CA SER A 227 27.63 -23.35 -4.13
C SER A 227 27.49 -22.36 -5.28
N THR A 228 28.30 -21.30 -5.29
CA THR A 228 28.39 -20.36 -6.40
C THR A 228 29.74 -20.54 -7.09
N TYR A 229 29.73 -20.70 -8.41
CA TYR A 229 30.94 -20.80 -9.22
C TYR A 229 30.81 -19.90 -10.44
N PHE A 230 31.97 -19.55 -11.02
CA PHE A 230 32.07 -18.78 -12.24
C PHE A 230 32.75 -19.64 -13.30
N GLU A 231 32.23 -19.59 -14.53
CA GLU A 231 32.83 -20.26 -15.68
C GLU A 231 33.47 -19.22 -16.61
N GLY A 232 34.64 -19.54 -17.14
CA GLY A 232 35.36 -18.66 -18.07
C GLY A 232 36.80 -19.11 -18.26
N GLN A 233 37.49 -18.52 -19.26
CA GLN A 233 38.90 -18.80 -19.50
C GLN A 233 39.79 -18.28 -18.37
N ALA A 234 39.40 -17.14 -17.79
CA ALA A 234 40.03 -16.48 -16.64
C ALA A 234 41.56 -16.38 -16.67
N ALA A 235 42.16 -16.34 -17.87
CA ALA A 235 43.60 -16.43 -18.09
C ALA A 235 44.42 -15.32 -17.41
N SER A 236 43.78 -14.20 -17.09
CA SER A 236 44.41 -13.04 -16.45
C SER A 236 43.95 -12.81 -15.01
N ASN A 237 43.10 -13.67 -14.45
CA ASN A 237 42.60 -13.51 -13.08
C ASN A 237 43.27 -14.52 -12.13
N PRO A 238 44.23 -14.09 -11.28
CA PRO A 238 44.91 -14.99 -10.36
C PRO A 238 44.00 -15.57 -9.26
N GLN A 239 42.81 -14.99 -9.06
CA GLN A 239 41.80 -15.50 -8.13
C GLN A 239 40.95 -16.62 -8.75
N ALA A 240 40.92 -16.75 -10.08
CA ALA A 240 40.17 -17.77 -10.78
C ALA A 240 40.93 -19.11 -10.78
N LYS A 241 40.95 -19.74 -9.61
CA LYS A 241 41.53 -21.08 -9.41
C LYS A 241 40.41 -22.10 -9.39
N ARG A 242 40.67 -23.29 -9.95
CA ARG A 242 39.75 -24.42 -9.80
C ARG A 242 39.67 -24.81 -8.32
N GLY A 243 38.51 -24.56 -7.72
CA GLY A 243 38.20 -24.94 -6.35
C GLY A 243 37.58 -26.34 -6.27
N TYR A 244 37.14 -26.70 -5.06
CA TYR A 244 36.37 -27.92 -4.85
C TYR A 244 34.99 -27.81 -5.52
N SER A 245 34.73 -28.66 -6.52
CA SER A 245 33.41 -28.80 -7.12
C SER A 245 32.62 -29.92 -6.43
N ARG A 246 31.57 -29.55 -5.70
CA ARG A 246 30.62 -30.50 -5.10
C ARG A 246 29.91 -31.35 -6.17
N ASP A 247 29.69 -30.76 -7.35
CA ASP A 247 29.04 -31.38 -8.50
C ASP A 247 30.00 -32.18 -9.40
N LYS A 248 31.28 -32.34 -8.99
CA LYS A 248 32.35 -33.00 -9.76
C LYS A 248 32.48 -32.52 -11.21
N ARG A 249 32.31 -31.22 -11.47
CA ARG A 249 32.54 -30.57 -12.77
C ARG A 249 33.91 -29.90 -12.82
#